data_AF-A0A669CQP0-F1
#
_entry.id   AF-A0A669CQP0-F1
#
_cell.length_a   1.000
_cell.length_b   1.000
_cell.length_c   1.000
_cell.angle_alpha   90.00
_cell.angle_beta   90.00
_cell.angle_gamma   90.00
#
_symmetry.space_group_name_H-M   'P 1'
#
loop_
_entity.id
_entity.type
_entity.pdbx_description
1 polymer ?
#
loop_
_entity_poly.entity_id
_entity_poly.type
_entity_poly.pdbx_seq_one_letter_code
_entity_poly.pdbx_strand_id
1 'polypeptide(L)'
;SYCRAAVILLGLLCLFLLIGFITVVFLCEYKKYVISIYNNLTTKREQLLTSYKTLKTEKDQLLASYNNLTTEREQLLTSYKTLKTEKDQLLTSYNNLTTEREQLLTSYNNLKTEKDQLLTSYNNLTTEREQLLTSYNNLKTEKDQLLTSYNNLTTKREQLLTSYKTLKTEKDQLLASYNNLTTEREKLLTSYKTLKTEKDQLLTSYNNLTTEREQLLTSYNNLKTEKNQLLTSYNNKVKERDQLQTRFEDMTKNRDNLQGKLQDCRENWVAFSDSLYQVSSEQKSWEESRQDCLQKGSNLMIINSREEQNKTLNEIRECTDTSPYKYLWIGLTDSLTEGTWKWVDGTRMTTSYWNSGEPNGGRKENCGQIKAYQSQNSWNDAPCSNQHFWICEKRVSQ
;
A
#
# COMPACT_ATOMS: atom_id res chain seq x y z
N SER A 1 -64.29 -26.68 267.30
CA SER A 1 -63.07 -25.93 266.93
C SER A 1 -62.70 -26.10 265.46
N TYR A 2 -62.77 -25.01 264.69
CA TYR A 2 -61.69 -24.52 263.80
C TYR A 2 -61.03 -25.41 262.72
N CYS A 3 -61.64 -26.49 262.20
CA CYS A 3 -60.93 -27.38 261.25
C CYS A 3 -61.50 -27.52 259.82
N ARG A 4 -62.47 -26.69 259.37
CA ARG A 4 -63.07 -26.85 258.01
C ARG A 4 -62.97 -25.65 257.05
N ALA A 5 -62.60 -24.45 257.50
CA ALA A 5 -62.53 -23.26 256.63
C ALA A 5 -61.22 -23.12 255.81
N ALA A 6 -60.10 -23.69 256.28
CA ALA A 6 -58.78 -23.53 255.61
C ALA A 6 -58.65 -24.32 254.29
N VAL A 7 -59.43 -25.39 254.10
CA VAL A 7 -59.35 -26.24 252.90
C VAL A 7 -59.98 -25.56 251.68
N ILE A 8 -60.96 -24.69 251.89
CA ILE A 8 -61.69 -24.02 250.80
C ILE A 8 -60.83 -22.91 250.16
N LEU A 9 -60.02 -22.20 250.93
CA LEU A 9 -59.16 -21.13 250.41
C LEU A 9 -57.94 -21.64 249.63
N LEU A 10 -57.33 -22.75 250.05
CA LEU A 10 -56.21 -23.34 249.29
C LEU A 10 -56.67 -23.91 247.94
N GLY A 11 -57.87 -24.49 247.88
CA GLY A 11 -58.43 -25.01 246.63
C GLY A 11 -58.66 -23.94 245.57
N LEU A 12 -59.15 -22.75 245.97
CA LEU A 12 -59.40 -21.65 245.05
C LEU A 12 -58.11 -21.02 244.50
N LEU A 13 -57.05 -20.96 245.31
CA LEU A 13 -55.76 -20.42 244.88
C LEU A 13 -55.08 -21.34 243.84
N CYS A 14 -55.21 -22.65 244.00
CA CYS A 14 -54.82 -23.62 242.97
C CYS A 14 -55.61 -23.46 241.67
N LEU A 15 -56.91 -23.12 241.74
CA LEU A 15 -57.74 -22.94 240.54
C LEU A 15 -57.28 -21.74 239.70
N PHE A 16 -56.98 -20.60 240.34
CA PHE A 16 -56.55 -19.39 239.61
C PHE A 16 -55.16 -19.54 238.99
N LEU A 17 -54.24 -20.23 239.66
CA LEU A 17 -52.91 -20.53 239.10
C LEU A 17 -53.00 -21.47 237.89
N LEU A 18 -53.94 -22.43 237.89
CA LEU A 18 -54.19 -23.31 236.75
C LEU A 18 -54.76 -22.57 235.55
N ILE A 19 -55.69 -21.65 235.75
CA ILE A 19 -56.30 -20.86 234.66
C ILE A 19 -55.28 -19.92 234.01
N GLY A 20 -54.40 -19.30 234.80
CA GLY A 20 -53.30 -18.48 234.28
C GLY A 20 -52.31 -19.27 233.43
N PHE A 21 -52.00 -20.51 233.84
CA PHE A 21 -51.10 -21.37 233.07
C PHE A 21 -51.73 -21.83 231.74
N ILE A 22 -53.02 -22.21 231.77
CA ILE A 22 -53.75 -22.65 230.57
C ILE A 22 -53.85 -21.51 229.54
N THR A 23 -54.11 -20.28 229.96
CA THR A 23 -54.20 -19.12 229.04
C THR A 23 -52.87 -18.77 228.40
N VAL A 24 -51.76 -18.84 229.15
CA VAL A 24 -50.41 -18.62 228.59
C VAL A 24 -50.04 -19.71 227.59
N VAL A 25 -50.36 -20.98 227.87
CA VAL A 25 -50.12 -22.09 226.94
C VAL A 25 -50.94 -21.92 225.66
N PHE A 26 -52.22 -21.54 225.76
CA PHE A 26 -53.07 -21.32 224.59
C PHE A 26 -52.60 -20.14 223.72
N LEU A 27 -52.17 -19.04 224.33
CA LEU A 27 -51.57 -17.90 223.62
C LEU A 27 -50.24 -18.29 222.97
N CYS A 28 -49.44 -19.13 223.64
CA CYS A 28 -48.17 -19.61 223.10
C CYS A 28 -48.38 -20.53 221.88
N GLU A 29 -49.36 -21.43 221.93
CA GLU A 29 -49.73 -22.29 220.80
C GLU A 29 -50.39 -21.51 219.65
N TYR A 30 -51.26 -20.53 219.95
CA TYR A 30 -51.84 -19.67 218.91
C TYR A 30 -50.78 -18.82 218.21
N LYS A 31 -49.81 -18.28 218.95
CA LYS A 31 -48.68 -17.54 218.38
C LYS A 31 -47.82 -18.41 217.45
N LYS A 32 -47.55 -19.68 217.82
CA LYS A 32 -46.85 -20.63 216.93
C LYS A 32 -47.61 -20.87 215.63
N TYR A 33 -48.94 -21.04 215.69
CA TYR A 33 -49.78 -21.25 214.51
C TYR A 33 -49.77 -20.04 213.56
N VAL A 34 -49.90 -18.82 214.10
CA VAL A 34 -49.82 -17.58 213.31
C VAL A 34 -48.44 -17.40 212.67
N ILE A 35 -47.35 -17.70 213.40
CA ILE A 35 -45.98 -17.67 212.86
C ILE A 35 -45.82 -18.69 211.72
N SER A 36 -46.38 -19.90 211.84
CA SER A 36 -46.35 -20.92 210.79
C SER A 36 -47.06 -20.46 209.52
N ILE A 37 -48.27 -19.87 209.65
CA ILE A 37 -49.00 -19.29 208.51
C ILE A 37 -48.21 -18.15 207.87
N TYR A 38 -47.64 -17.26 208.69
CA TYR A 38 -46.83 -16.14 208.21
C TYR A 38 -45.60 -16.61 207.43
N ASN A 39 -44.89 -17.61 207.95
CA ASN A 39 -43.73 -18.22 207.28
C ASN A 39 -44.15 -18.87 205.95
N ASN A 40 -45.27 -19.62 205.91
CA ASN A 40 -45.77 -20.22 204.68
C ASN A 40 -46.16 -19.16 203.63
N LEU A 41 -46.88 -18.11 204.03
CA LEU A 41 -47.21 -16.97 203.17
C LEU A 41 -45.96 -16.24 202.66
N THR A 42 -44.93 -16.13 203.49
CA THR A 42 -43.63 -15.54 203.12
C THR A 42 -42.92 -16.42 202.09
N THR A 43 -42.84 -17.73 202.31
CA THR A 43 -42.29 -18.70 201.34
C THR A 43 -43.05 -18.66 200.01
N LYS A 44 -44.39 -18.63 200.04
CA LYS A 44 -45.21 -18.50 198.83
C LYS A 44 -44.96 -17.19 198.09
N ARG A 45 -44.82 -16.08 198.82
CA ARG A 45 -44.46 -14.78 198.26
C ARG A 45 -43.08 -14.81 197.61
N GLU A 46 -42.10 -15.43 198.24
CA GLU A 46 -40.74 -15.59 197.69
C GLU A 46 -40.71 -16.48 196.45
N GLN A 47 -41.47 -17.59 196.46
CA GLN A 47 -41.66 -18.45 195.28
C GLN A 47 -42.32 -17.69 194.13
N LEU A 48 -43.36 -16.91 194.41
CA LEU A 48 -44.04 -16.09 193.42
C LEU A 48 -43.11 -15.01 192.86
N LEU A 49 -42.30 -14.37 193.72
CA LEU A 49 -41.31 -13.38 193.32
C LEU A 49 -40.21 -14.00 192.44
N THR A 50 -39.79 -15.21 192.75
CA THR A 50 -38.81 -15.97 191.96
C THR A 50 -39.39 -16.33 190.60
N SER A 51 -40.60 -16.88 190.57
CA SER A 51 -41.31 -17.21 189.33
C SER A 51 -41.54 -15.97 188.46
N TYR A 52 -41.91 -14.83 189.06
CA TYR A 52 -42.02 -13.55 188.37
C TYR A 52 -40.69 -13.08 187.77
N LYS A 53 -39.57 -13.21 188.50
CA LYS A 53 -38.23 -12.87 187.99
C LYS A 53 -37.82 -13.78 186.82
N THR A 54 -38.09 -15.08 186.91
CA THR A 54 -37.84 -16.03 185.83
C THR A 54 -38.65 -15.68 184.59
N LEU A 55 -39.96 -15.46 184.76
CA LEU A 55 -40.86 -15.10 183.65
C LEU A 55 -40.47 -13.77 183.00
N LYS A 56 -40.01 -12.79 183.79
CA LYS A 56 -39.46 -11.52 183.26
C LYS A 56 -38.20 -11.76 182.43
N THR A 57 -37.31 -12.63 182.90
CA THR A 57 -36.08 -12.99 182.17
C THR A 57 -36.39 -13.71 180.87
N GLU A 58 -37.32 -14.67 180.88
CA GLU A 58 -37.78 -15.36 179.67
C GLU A 58 -38.45 -14.40 178.69
N LYS A 59 -39.25 -13.45 179.18
CA LYS A 59 -39.83 -12.38 178.34
C LYS A 59 -38.75 -11.52 177.70
N ASP A 60 -37.72 -11.12 178.46
CA ASP A 60 -36.62 -10.31 177.96
C ASP A 60 -35.78 -11.08 176.93
N GLN A 61 -35.56 -12.39 177.14
CA GLN A 61 -34.91 -13.28 176.18
C GLN A 61 -35.72 -13.46 174.89
N LEU A 62 -37.05 -13.63 175.02
CA LEU A 62 -37.94 -13.75 173.86
C LEU A 62 -37.97 -12.43 173.07
N LEU A 63 -37.98 -11.29 173.76
CA LEU A 63 -37.89 -9.98 173.13
C LEU A 63 -36.56 -9.80 172.39
N ALA A 64 -35.44 -10.23 172.97
CA ALA A 64 -34.14 -10.21 172.31
C ALA A 64 -34.11 -11.12 171.07
N SER A 65 -34.67 -12.33 171.16
CA SER A 65 -34.79 -13.25 170.02
C SER A 65 -35.68 -12.68 168.92
N TYR A 66 -36.80 -12.04 169.29
CA TYR A 66 -37.71 -11.39 168.35
C TYR A 66 -37.03 -10.24 167.61
N ASN A 67 -36.27 -9.42 168.34
CA ASN A 67 -35.50 -8.33 167.75
C ASN A 67 -34.43 -8.85 166.79
N ASN A 68 -33.69 -9.90 167.16
CA ASN A 68 -32.70 -10.52 166.29
C ASN A 68 -33.31 -11.08 165.01
N LEU A 69 -34.43 -11.82 165.11
CA LEU A 69 -35.14 -12.36 163.96
C LEU A 69 -35.70 -11.24 163.05
N THR A 70 -36.09 -10.11 163.64
CA THR A 70 -36.51 -8.92 162.89
C THR A 70 -35.34 -8.33 162.09
N THR A 71 -34.16 -8.22 162.70
CA THR A 71 -32.94 -7.78 162.01
C THR A 71 -32.54 -8.73 160.87
N GLU A 72 -32.56 -10.04 161.11
CA GLU A 72 -32.30 -11.05 160.05
C GLU A 72 -33.30 -10.94 158.90
N ARG A 73 -34.59 -10.76 159.22
CA ARG A 73 -35.63 -10.54 158.21
C ARG A 73 -35.37 -9.27 157.39
N GLU A 74 -34.95 -8.18 158.03
CA GLU A 74 -34.61 -6.92 157.34
C GLU A 74 -33.37 -7.07 156.44
N GLN A 75 -32.36 -7.81 156.89
CA GLN A 75 -31.17 -8.14 156.09
C GLN A 75 -31.52 -9.01 154.87
N LEU A 76 -32.39 -10.02 155.06
CA LEU A 76 -32.88 -10.87 153.98
C LEU A 76 -33.71 -10.06 152.98
N LEU A 77 -34.57 -9.16 153.47
CA LEU A 77 -35.37 -8.26 152.62
C LEU A 77 -34.47 -7.34 151.78
N THR A 78 -33.38 -6.86 152.37
CA THR A 78 -32.38 -6.03 151.67
C THR A 78 -31.65 -6.85 150.61
N SER A 79 -31.18 -8.05 150.95
CA SER A 79 -30.52 -8.96 150.00
C SER A 79 -31.44 -9.34 148.83
N TYR A 80 -32.71 -9.61 149.12
CA TYR A 80 -33.73 -9.87 148.11
C TYR A 80 -33.95 -8.67 147.18
N LYS A 81 -34.01 -7.45 147.72
CA LYS A 81 -34.10 -6.23 146.91
C LYS A 81 -32.89 -6.07 146.00
N THR A 82 -31.67 -6.26 146.52
CA THR A 82 -30.43 -6.21 145.73
C THR A 82 -30.44 -7.24 144.61
N LEU A 83 -30.76 -8.50 144.91
CA LEU A 83 -30.80 -9.57 143.91
C LEU A 83 -31.86 -9.31 142.83
N LYS A 84 -33.00 -8.72 143.20
CA LYS A 84 -34.02 -8.29 142.23
C LYS A 84 -33.47 -7.22 141.28
N THR A 85 -32.76 -6.22 141.81
CA THR A 85 -32.10 -5.19 141.00
C THR A 85 -31.05 -5.79 140.07
N GLU A 86 -30.20 -6.70 140.54
CA GLU A 86 -29.21 -7.39 139.71
C GLU A 86 -29.86 -8.22 138.60
N LYS A 87 -30.97 -8.91 138.90
CA LYS A 87 -31.76 -9.63 137.90
C LYS A 87 -32.31 -8.69 136.83
N ASP A 88 -32.85 -7.53 137.23
CA ASP A 88 -33.39 -6.54 136.30
C ASP A 88 -32.28 -5.93 135.41
N GLN A 89 -31.10 -5.70 135.98
CA GLN A 89 -29.91 -5.27 135.24
C GLN A 89 -29.44 -6.33 134.23
N LEU A 90 -29.40 -7.61 134.64
CA LEU A 90 -29.03 -8.71 133.77
C LEU A 90 -30.03 -8.89 132.62
N LEU A 91 -31.33 -8.76 132.90
CA LEU A 91 -32.37 -8.79 131.88
C LEU A 91 -32.21 -7.64 130.88
N THR A 92 -31.85 -6.45 131.35
CA THR A 92 -31.56 -5.29 130.49
C THR A 92 -30.35 -5.57 129.59
N SER A 93 -29.26 -6.10 130.16
CA SER A 93 -28.05 -6.48 129.40
C SER A 93 -28.33 -7.56 128.35
N TYR A 94 -29.12 -8.58 128.72
CA TYR A 94 -29.55 -9.64 127.81
C TYR A 94 -30.37 -9.09 126.63
N ASN A 95 -31.30 -8.17 126.90
CA ASN A 95 -32.10 -7.54 125.85
C ASN A 95 -31.22 -6.70 124.92
N ASN A 96 -30.30 -5.91 125.46
CA ASN A 96 -29.35 -5.12 124.67
C ASN A 96 -28.50 -6.01 123.75
N LEU A 97 -27.94 -7.11 124.29
CA LEU A 97 -27.13 -8.05 123.51
C LEU A 97 -27.95 -8.75 122.42
N THR A 98 -29.24 -9.01 122.68
CA THR A 98 -30.17 -9.55 121.68
C THR A 98 -30.36 -8.56 120.54
N THR A 99 -30.56 -7.27 120.85
CA THR A 99 -30.66 -6.21 119.83
C THR A 99 -29.37 -6.07 119.03
N GLU A 100 -28.19 -6.08 119.66
CA GLU A 100 -26.91 -6.05 118.96
C GLU A 100 -26.74 -7.24 118.01
N ARG A 101 -27.13 -8.44 118.44
CA ARG A 101 -27.10 -9.65 117.60
C ARG A 101 -28.02 -9.51 116.38
N GLU A 102 -29.21 -8.96 116.54
CA GLU A 102 -30.15 -8.73 115.43
C GLU A 102 -29.61 -7.68 114.44
N GLN A 103 -28.97 -6.62 114.94
CA GLN A 103 -28.29 -5.63 114.11
C GLN A 103 -27.13 -6.26 113.33
N LEU A 104 -26.31 -7.10 113.97
CA LEU A 104 -25.21 -7.80 113.32
C LEU A 104 -25.73 -8.78 112.25
N LEU A 105 -26.82 -9.50 112.53
CA LEU A 105 -27.44 -10.40 111.57
C LEU A 105 -27.96 -9.64 110.35
N THR A 106 -28.54 -8.46 110.57
CA THR A 106 -28.99 -7.56 109.50
C THR A 106 -27.82 -7.09 108.65
N SER A 107 -26.74 -6.61 109.28
CA SER A 107 -25.52 -6.20 108.59
C SER A 107 -24.88 -7.34 107.79
N TYR A 108 -24.83 -8.55 108.35
CA TYR A 108 -24.34 -9.75 107.67
C TYR A 108 -25.18 -10.08 106.43
N ASN A 109 -26.52 -10.03 106.54
CA ASN A 109 -27.40 -10.30 105.42
C ASN A 109 -27.23 -9.24 104.31
N ASN A 110 -27.10 -7.96 104.67
CA ASN A 110 -26.84 -6.90 103.70
C ASN A 110 -25.51 -7.12 102.97
N LEU A 111 -24.44 -7.44 103.69
CA LEU A 111 -23.12 -7.71 103.10
C LEU A 111 -23.14 -8.93 102.18
N LYS A 112 -23.92 -9.97 102.54
CA LYS A 112 -24.14 -11.13 101.66
C LYS A 112 -24.82 -10.72 100.36
N THR A 113 -25.86 -9.87 100.44
CA THR A 113 -26.53 -9.34 99.25
C THR A 113 -25.60 -8.50 98.38
N GLU A 114 -24.78 -7.63 98.97
CA GLU A 114 -23.77 -6.84 98.24
C GLU A 114 -22.75 -7.74 97.54
N LYS A 115 -22.29 -8.82 98.21
CA LYS A 115 -21.39 -9.81 97.60
C LYS A 115 -22.03 -10.49 96.39
N ASP A 116 -23.30 -10.90 96.50
CA ASP A 116 -24.02 -11.56 95.40
C ASP A 116 -24.23 -10.60 94.21
N GLN A 117 -24.50 -9.32 94.50
CA GLN A 117 -24.57 -8.27 93.48
C GLN A 117 -23.21 -8.04 92.79
N LEU A 118 -22.12 -8.01 93.56
CA LEU A 118 -20.77 -7.85 93.01
C LEU A 118 -20.38 -9.04 92.13
N LEU A 119 -20.72 -10.26 92.55
CA LEU A 119 -20.49 -11.47 91.76
C LEU A 119 -21.26 -11.42 90.44
N THR A 120 -22.50 -10.95 90.47
CA THR A 120 -23.31 -10.75 89.25
C THR A 120 -22.67 -9.73 88.32
N SER A 121 -22.23 -8.60 88.86
CA SER A 121 -21.52 -7.56 88.09
C SER A 121 -20.22 -8.08 87.47
N TYR A 122 -19.44 -8.85 88.22
CA TYR A 122 -18.21 -9.48 87.74
C TYR A 122 -18.45 -10.45 86.58
N ASN A 123 -19.50 -11.28 86.67
CA ASN A 123 -19.85 -12.22 85.61
C ASN A 123 -20.33 -11.50 84.34
N ASN A 124 -21.11 -10.43 84.50
CA ASN A 124 -21.53 -9.58 83.38
C ASN A 124 -20.33 -8.95 82.68
N LEU A 125 -19.40 -8.36 83.44
CA LEU A 125 -18.18 -7.75 82.90
C LEU A 125 -17.28 -8.77 82.19
N THR A 126 -17.22 -9.99 82.71
CA THR A 126 -16.50 -11.11 82.06
C THR A 126 -17.13 -11.44 80.71
N THR A 127 -18.46 -11.50 80.65
CA THR A 127 -19.20 -11.75 79.41
C THR A 127 -18.98 -10.63 78.39
N GLU A 128 -19.04 -9.36 78.82
CA GLU A 128 -18.75 -8.20 77.96
C GLU A 128 -17.32 -8.25 77.41
N ARG A 129 -16.34 -8.63 78.23
CA ARG A 129 -14.95 -8.80 77.79
C ARG A 129 -14.80 -9.87 76.71
N GLU A 130 -15.49 -11.00 76.85
CA GLU A 130 -15.47 -12.09 75.86
C GLU A 130 -16.13 -11.68 74.54
N GLN A 131 -17.24 -10.93 74.61
CA GLN A 131 -17.87 -10.35 73.44
C GLN A 131 -16.93 -9.36 72.73
N LEU A 132 -16.28 -8.48 73.47
CA LEU A 132 -15.32 -7.53 72.92
C LEU A 132 -14.14 -8.23 72.25
N LEU A 133 -13.62 -9.30 72.88
CA LEU A 133 -12.54 -10.11 72.32
C LEU A 133 -12.96 -10.78 71.00
N THR A 134 -14.20 -11.25 70.93
CA THR A 134 -14.78 -11.82 69.71
C THR A 134 -14.88 -10.76 68.61
N SER A 135 -15.42 -9.59 68.91
CA SER A 135 -15.50 -8.46 67.97
C SER A 135 -14.12 -8.03 67.48
N TYR A 136 -13.12 -7.99 68.37
CA TYR A 136 -11.74 -7.66 68.02
C TYR A 136 -11.14 -8.68 67.03
N ASN A 137 -11.33 -9.97 67.28
CA ASN A 137 -10.83 -11.03 66.39
C ASN A 137 -11.51 -11.01 65.01
N ASN A 138 -12.82 -10.72 64.97
CA ASN A 138 -13.55 -10.54 63.72
C ASN A 138 -12.99 -9.36 62.93
N LEU A 139 -12.81 -8.19 63.59
CA LEU A 139 -12.25 -7.00 62.95
C LEU A 139 -10.82 -7.22 62.44
N LYS A 140 -10.00 -7.96 63.19
CA LYS A 140 -8.66 -8.36 62.74
C LYS A 140 -8.73 -9.20 61.46
N THR A 141 -9.66 -10.15 61.40
CA THR A 141 -9.87 -10.99 60.21
C THR A 141 -10.33 -10.16 59.01
N GLU A 142 -11.27 -9.24 59.20
CA GLU A 142 -11.72 -8.32 58.15
C GLU A 142 -10.58 -7.44 57.63
N LYS A 143 -9.71 -6.95 58.53
CA LYS A 143 -8.51 -6.19 58.15
C LYS A 143 -7.58 -7.01 57.26
N ASP A 144 -7.34 -8.28 57.61
CA ASP A 144 -6.47 -9.17 56.83
C ASP A 144 -7.07 -9.50 55.45
N GLN A 145 -8.40 -9.67 55.38
CA GLN A 145 -9.12 -9.83 54.11
C GLN A 145 -9.04 -8.55 53.24
N LEU A 146 -9.16 -7.38 53.86
CA LEU A 146 -9.05 -6.10 53.15
C LEU A 146 -7.62 -5.90 52.61
N LEU A 147 -6.60 -6.24 53.41
CA LEU A 147 -5.20 -6.21 52.99
C LEU A 147 -4.96 -7.13 51.79
N THR A 148 -5.52 -8.33 51.83
CA THR A 148 -5.45 -9.29 50.70
C THR A 148 -6.10 -8.72 49.45
N SER A 149 -7.29 -8.12 49.59
CA SER A 149 -8.01 -7.49 48.48
C SER A 149 -7.24 -6.29 47.90
N TYR A 150 -6.62 -5.47 48.75
CA TYR A 150 -5.77 -4.35 48.35
C TYR A 150 -4.56 -4.81 47.55
N ASN A 151 -3.86 -5.86 48.00
CA ASN A 151 -2.72 -6.41 47.29
C ASN A 151 -3.14 -6.97 45.92
N ASN A 152 -4.27 -7.68 45.84
CA ASN A 152 -4.81 -8.17 44.58
C ASN A 152 -5.15 -7.02 43.60
N LEU A 153 -5.74 -5.93 44.09
CA LEU A 153 -6.00 -4.74 43.27
C LEU A 153 -4.69 -4.11 42.76
N THR A 154 -3.67 -4.06 43.61
CA THR A 154 -2.35 -3.52 43.26
C THR A 154 -1.72 -4.33 42.13
N THR A 155 -1.75 -5.67 42.21
CA THR A 155 -1.28 -6.55 41.14
C THR A 155 -2.07 -6.35 39.84
N LYS A 156 -3.39 -6.25 39.89
CA LYS A 156 -4.23 -5.98 38.70
C LYS A 156 -3.88 -4.64 38.06
N ARG A 157 -3.60 -3.61 38.87
CA ARG A 157 -3.17 -2.29 38.38
C ARG A 157 -1.84 -2.37 37.64
N GLU A 158 -0.87 -3.12 38.15
CA GLU A 158 0.43 -3.30 37.51
C GLU A 158 0.34 -4.08 36.19
N GLN A 159 -0.51 -5.11 36.15
CA GLN A 159 -0.82 -5.83 34.92
C GLN A 159 -1.45 -4.88 33.88
N LEU A 160 -2.43 -4.07 34.27
CA LEU A 160 -3.06 -3.09 33.38
C LEU A 160 -2.05 -2.06 32.85
N LEU A 161 -1.16 -1.58 33.71
CA LEU A 161 -0.09 -0.64 33.33
C LEU A 161 0.86 -1.27 32.30
N THR A 162 1.16 -2.56 32.47
CA THR A 162 2.00 -3.32 31.52
C THR A 162 1.29 -3.44 30.17
N SER A 163 0.03 -3.88 30.15
CA SER A 163 -0.78 -3.95 28.92
C SER A 163 -0.89 -2.60 28.21
N TYR A 164 -1.07 -1.52 28.96
CA TYR A 164 -1.10 -0.16 28.40
C TYR A 164 0.22 0.22 27.72
N LYS A 165 1.37 -0.09 28.32
CA LYS A 165 2.70 0.17 27.73
C LYS A 165 2.91 -0.63 26.44
N THR A 166 2.48 -1.90 26.42
CA THR A 166 2.53 -2.74 25.21
C THR A 166 1.69 -2.13 24.10
N LEU A 167 0.43 -1.79 24.38
CA LEU A 167 -0.48 -1.21 23.39
C LEU A 167 0.03 0.13 22.84
N LYS A 168 0.67 0.95 23.69
CA LYS A 168 1.31 2.19 23.25
C LYS A 168 2.44 1.91 22.25
N THR A 169 3.26 0.89 22.52
CA THR A 169 4.35 0.49 21.63
C THR A 169 3.83 -0.03 20.29
N GLU A 170 2.79 -0.87 20.31
CA GLU A 170 2.14 -1.36 19.09
C GLU A 170 1.54 -0.23 18.26
N LYS A 171 0.92 0.77 18.90
CA LYS A 171 0.43 1.98 18.22
C LYS A 171 1.56 2.73 17.51
N ASP A 172 2.69 2.91 18.19
CA ASP A 172 3.84 3.63 17.61
C ASP A 172 4.44 2.85 16.43
N GLN A 173 4.50 1.52 16.51
CA GLN A 173 4.90 0.65 15.39
C GLN A 173 3.93 0.72 14.21
N LEU A 174 2.63 0.75 14.48
CA LEU A 174 1.61 0.89 13.43
C LEU A 174 1.71 2.25 12.74
N LEU A 175 1.95 3.32 13.50
CA LEU A 175 2.17 4.66 12.97
C LEU A 175 3.41 4.70 12.06
N ALA A 176 4.52 4.07 12.48
CA ALA A 176 5.72 3.97 11.66
C ALA A 176 5.45 3.20 10.35
N SER A 177 4.71 2.08 10.43
CA SER A 177 4.32 1.28 9.26
C SER A 177 3.42 2.07 8.30
N TYR A 178 2.46 2.83 8.84
CA TYR A 178 1.58 3.71 8.07
C TYR A 178 2.36 4.79 7.32
N ASN A 179 3.33 5.42 7.99
CA ASN A 179 4.18 6.44 7.36
C ASN A 179 5.03 5.84 6.22
N ASN A 180 5.60 4.65 6.43
CA ASN A 180 6.35 3.96 5.38
C ASN A 180 5.47 3.65 4.15
N LEU A 181 4.25 3.13 4.38
CA LEU A 181 3.31 2.85 3.29
C LEU A 181 2.91 4.12 2.52
N THR A 182 2.79 5.25 3.24
CA THR A 182 2.53 6.56 2.64
C THR A 182 3.67 6.98 1.71
N THR A 183 4.92 6.82 2.15
CA THR A 183 6.10 7.09 1.31
C THR A 183 6.16 6.18 0.08
N GLU A 184 5.89 4.89 0.22
CA GLU A 184 5.85 3.96 -0.92
C GLU A 184 4.74 4.31 -1.91
N ARG A 185 3.58 4.75 -1.42
CA ARG A 185 2.49 5.25 -2.28
C ARG A 185 2.90 6.49 -3.07
N GLU A 186 3.66 7.41 -2.47
CA GLU A 186 4.15 8.61 -3.16
C GLU A 186 5.20 8.26 -4.23
N LYS A 187 6.09 7.31 -3.96
CA LYS A 187 7.03 6.77 -4.96
C LYS A 187 6.30 6.13 -6.13
N LEU A 188 5.27 5.33 -5.85
CA LEU A 188 4.45 4.69 -6.89
C LEU A 188 3.70 5.74 -7.72
N LEU A 189 3.13 6.76 -7.08
CA LEU A 189 2.47 7.87 -7.77
C LEU A 189 3.43 8.62 -8.69
N THR A 190 4.67 8.82 -8.25
CA THR A 190 5.73 9.44 -9.07
C THR A 190 6.07 8.56 -10.27
N SER A 191 6.28 7.27 -10.05
CA SER A 191 6.56 6.30 -11.12
C SER A 191 5.42 6.24 -12.15
N TYR A 192 4.16 6.25 -11.68
CA TYR A 192 2.98 6.30 -12.54
C TYR A 192 2.95 7.57 -13.40
N LYS A 193 3.27 8.74 -12.82
CA LYS A 193 3.34 10.00 -13.57
C LYS A 193 4.41 9.94 -14.65
N THR A 194 5.60 9.43 -14.35
CA THR A 194 6.68 9.24 -15.32
C THR A 194 6.24 8.33 -16.47
N LEU A 195 5.66 7.17 -16.16
CA LEU A 195 5.19 6.23 -17.18
C LEU A 195 4.10 6.83 -18.07
N LYS A 196 3.22 7.67 -17.50
CA LYS A 196 2.23 8.42 -18.28
C LYS A 196 2.90 9.38 -19.26
N THR A 197 3.92 10.12 -18.82
CA THR A 197 4.69 11.00 -19.71
C THR A 197 5.41 10.24 -20.81
N GLU A 198 6.05 9.12 -20.48
CA GLU A 198 6.72 8.25 -21.49
C GLU A 198 5.72 7.71 -22.52
N LYS A 199 4.52 7.30 -22.08
CA LYS A 199 3.44 6.90 -22.98
C LYS A 199 3.04 8.02 -23.93
N ASP A 200 2.88 9.24 -23.41
CA ASP A 200 2.50 10.40 -24.22
C ASP A 200 3.60 10.74 -25.25
N GLN A 201 4.88 10.66 -24.85
CA GLN A 201 6.03 10.82 -25.76
C GLN A 201 6.09 9.74 -26.84
N LEU A 202 5.81 8.49 -26.48
CA LEU A 202 5.74 7.38 -27.44
C LEU A 202 4.61 7.58 -28.43
N LEU A 203 3.45 8.05 -27.98
CA LEU A 203 2.33 8.39 -28.85
C LEU A 203 2.69 9.50 -29.83
N THR A 204 3.37 10.55 -29.37
CA THR A 204 3.89 11.61 -30.26
C THR A 204 4.87 11.03 -31.30
N SER A 205 5.80 10.18 -30.87
CA SER A 205 6.78 9.55 -31.78
C SER A 205 6.11 8.66 -32.82
N TYR A 206 5.10 7.88 -32.41
CA TYR A 206 4.29 7.04 -33.29
C TYR A 206 3.55 7.88 -34.35
N ASN A 207 2.94 9.00 -33.94
CA ASN A 207 2.25 9.89 -34.87
C ASN A 207 3.22 10.51 -35.89
N ASN A 208 4.41 10.95 -35.46
CA ASN A 208 5.44 11.48 -36.35
C ASN A 208 5.89 10.43 -37.38
N LEU A 209 6.15 9.19 -36.94
CA LEU A 209 6.53 8.10 -37.85
C LEU A 209 5.41 7.76 -38.85
N THR A 210 4.15 7.88 -38.41
CA THR A 210 2.99 7.73 -39.29
C THR A 210 2.99 8.79 -40.38
N THR A 211 3.25 10.06 -40.03
CA THR A 211 3.38 11.16 -41.01
C THR A 211 4.56 10.94 -41.96
N GLU A 212 5.73 10.54 -41.46
CA GLU A 212 6.89 10.22 -42.30
C GLU A 212 6.58 9.09 -43.30
N ARG A 213 5.86 8.05 -42.86
CA ARG A 213 5.40 6.97 -43.74
C ARG A 213 4.47 7.47 -44.84
N GLU A 214 3.54 8.38 -44.54
CA GLU A 214 2.64 8.98 -45.53
C GLU A 214 3.39 9.85 -46.54
N GLN A 215 4.39 10.61 -46.08
CA GLN A 215 5.27 11.39 -46.94
C GLN A 215 6.08 10.48 -47.87
N LEU A 216 6.65 9.40 -47.34
CA LEU A 216 7.40 8.42 -48.12
C LEU A 216 6.49 7.74 -49.16
N LEU A 217 5.27 7.38 -48.78
CA LEU A 217 4.27 6.80 -49.69
C LEU A 217 3.94 7.76 -50.83
N THR A 218 3.80 9.05 -50.52
CA THR A 218 3.60 10.10 -51.52
C THR A 218 4.79 10.19 -52.47
N SER A 219 6.01 10.25 -51.93
CA SER A 219 7.24 10.27 -52.73
C SER A 219 7.37 9.03 -53.63
N TYR A 220 7.03 7.86 -53.11
CA TYR A 220 7.05 6.61 -53.87
C TYR A 220 6.06 6.65 -55.04
N ASN A 221 4.83 7.16 -54.82
CA ASN A 221 3.83 7.29 -55.87
C ASN A 221 4.24 8.29 -56.96
N ASN A 222 4.89 9.39 -56.57
CA ASN A 222 5.44 10.37 -57.52
C ASN A 222 6.55 9.72 -58.37
N LEU A 223 7.51 9.05 -57.75
CA LEU A 223 8.60 8.36 -58.46
C LEU A 223 8.07 7.27 -59.40
N LYS A 224 7.03 6.54 -58.97
CA LYS A 224 6.34 5.56 -59.82
C LYS A 224 5.72 6.23 -61.05
N THR A 225 5.14 7.43 -60.89
CA THR A 225 4.56 8.21 -61.98
C THR A 225 5.64 8.70 -62.94
N GLU A 226 6.74 9.27 -62.43
CA GLU A 226 7.89 9.69 -63.23
C GLU A 226 8.49 8.53 -64.03
N LYS A 227 8.63 7.35 -63.40
CA LYS A 227 9.07 6.13 -64.09
C LYS A 227 8.16 5.79 -65.28
N ASN A 228 6.85 5.89 -65.10
CA ASN A 228 5.88 5.60 -66.17
C ASN A 228 5.95 6.65 -67.30
N GLN A 229 6.16 7.92 -66.95
CA GLN A 229 6.37 8.99 -67.93
C GLN A 229 7.66 8.78 -68.72
N LEU A 230 8.76 8.42 -68.04
CA LEU A 230 10.03 8.13 -68.68
C LEU A 230 9.93 6.92 -69.60
N LEU A 231 9.24 5.86 -69.16
CA LEU A 231 8.97 4.68 -70.00
C LEU A 231 8.19 5.06 -71.27
N THR A 232 7.20 5.94 -71.14
CA THR A 232 6.42 6.46 -72.28
C THR A 232 7.31 7.25 -73.24
N SER A 233 8.16 8.15 -72.71
CA SER A 233 9.13 8.92 -73.49
C SER A 233 10.13 8.02 -74.22
N TYR A 234 10.68 7.03 -73.51
CA TYR A 234 11.58 6.02 -74.08
C TYR A 234 10.93 5.28 -75.25
N ASN A 235 9.70 4.79 -75.07
CA ASN A 235 8.97 4.10 -76.13
C ASN A 235 8.72 4.99 -77.36
N ASN A 236 8.48 6.28 -77.16
CA ASN A 236 8.34 7.24 -78.27
C ASN A 236 9.68 7.45 -78.99
N LYS A 237 10.80 7.56 -78.26
CA LYS A 237 12.14 7.66 -78.87
C LYS A 237 12.54 6.39 -79.62
N VAL A 238 12.13 5.22 -79.14
CA VAL A 238 12.27 3.97 -79.89
C VAL A 238 11.50 4.03 -81.21
N LYS A 239 10.25 4.52 -81.22
CA LYS A 239 9.47 4.70 -82.45
C LYS A 239 10.11 5.71 -83.42
N GLU A 240 10.59 6.85 -82.93
CA GLU A 240 11.29 7.84 -83.76
C GLU A 240 12.55 7.25 -84.39
N ARG A 241 13.35 6.51 -83.60
CA ARG A 241 14.53 5.80 -84.11
C ARG A 241 14.16 4.83 -85.22
N ASP A 242 13.12 4.02 -85.00
CA ASP A 242 12.68 3.02 -85.98
C ASP A 242 12.20 3.69 -87.28
N GLN A 243 11.51 4.84 -87.20
CA GLN A 243 11.12 5.64 -88.36
C GLN A 243 12.32 6.20 -89.13
N LEU A 244 13.32 6.73 -88.42
CA LEU A 244 14.54 7.26 -89.03
C LEU A 244 15.35 6.15 -89.70
N GLN A 245 15.43 4.97 -89.07
CA GLN A 245 16.08 3.79 -89.62
C GLN A 245 15.47 3.41 -90.98
N THR A 246 14.14 3.29 -91.07
CA THR A 246 13.44 3.00 -92.34
C THR A 246 13.75 4.05 -93.41
N ARG A 247 13.74 5.34 -93.04
CA ARG A 247 14.02 6.43 -93.99
C ARG A 247 15.46 6.39 -94.51
N PHE A 248 16.41 6.03 -93.66
CA PHE A 248 17.81 5.87 -94.04
C PHE A 248 17.99 4.72 -95.02
N GLU A 249 17.30 3.59 -94.79
CA GLU A 249 17.30 2.44 -95.70
C GLU A 249 16.74 2.81 -97.08
N ASP A 250 15.65 3.58 -97.14
CA ASP A 250 15.06 4.05 -98.40
C ASP A 250 15.97 5.03 -99.15
N MET A 251 16.61 5.97 -98.43
CA MET A 251 17.58 6.89 -99.04
C MET A 251 18.80 6.15 -99.60
N THR A 252 19.25 5.10 -98.90
CA THR A 252 20.36 4.26 -99.35
C THR A 252 20.02 3.57 -100.68
N LYS A 253 18.82 2.98 -100.79
CA LYS A 253 18.34 2.39 -102.05
C LYS A 253 18.29 3.39 -103.20
N ASN A 254 17.80 4.61 -102.93
CA ASN A 254 17.73 5.66 -103.96
C ASN A 254 19.12 6.10 -104.44
N ARG A 255 20.07 6.27 -103.54
CA ARG A 255 21.47 6.58 -103.89
C ARG A 255 22.04 5.51 -104.81
N ASP A 256 21.91 4.25 -104.43
CA ASP A 256 22.48 3.13 -105.19
C ASP A 256 21.89 3.04 -106.62
N ASN A 257 20.60 3.36 -106.78
CA ASN A 257 19.94 3.47 -108.09
C ASN A 257 20.52 4.60 -108.95
N LEU A 258 20.67 5.81 -108.40
CA LEU A 258 21.22 6.96 -109.12
C LEU A 258 22.66 6.75 -109.55
N GLN A 259 23.47 6.08 -108.72
CA GLN A 259 24.87 5.81 -109.00
C GLN A 259 25.04 4.84 -110.19
N GLY A 260 24.12 3.89 -110.36
CA GLY A 260 24.10 3.00 -111.53
C GLY A 260 23.88 3.71 -112.87
N LYS A 261 23.11 4.81 -112.90
CA LYS A 261 22.80 5.54 -114.14
C LYS A 261 23.93 6.46 -114.63
N LEU A 262 24.86 6.87 -113.77
CA LEU A 262 25.92 7.82 -114.12
C LEU A 262 27.13 7.16 -114.80
N GLN A 263 27.26 5.83 -114.70
CA GLN A 263 28.42 5.08 -115.19
C GLN A 263 28.41 4.92 -116.73
N ASP A 264 27.24 4.94 -117.38
CA ASP A 264 27.09 4.62 -118.81
C ASP A 264 27.58 5.70 -119.81
N CYS A 265 27.81 6.96 -119.38
CA CYS A 265 28.12 8.07 -120.31
C CYS A 265 29.61 8.48 -120.45
N ARG A 266 30.58 7.78 -119.84
CA ARG A 266 31.93 8.35 -119.59
C ARG A 266 33.05 8.11 -120.63
N GLU A 267 32.86 7.35 -121.72
CA GLU A 267 33.99 6.92 -122.58
C GLU A 267 34.05 7.51 -124.01
N ASN A 268 33.23 8.51 -124.38
CA ASN A 268 33.29 9.25 -125.66
C ASN A 268 33.22 8.42 -126.96
N TRP A 269 32.90 7.14 -126.87
CA TRP A 269 32.50 6.29 -127.99
C TRP A 269 31.00 6.11 -127.93
N VAL A 270 30.35 6.30 -129.08
CA VAL A 270 28.93 6.05 -129.24
C VAL A 270 28.77 4.66 -129.84
N ALA A 271 28.10 3.77 -129.11
CA ALA A 271 27.74 2.44 -129.62
C ALA A 271 26.46 2.54 -130.45
N PHE A 272 26.54 2.15 -131.73
CA PHE A 272 25.36 1.96 -132.56
C PHE A 272 25.51 0.71 -133.44
N SER A 273 24.58 -0.23 -133.27
CA SER A 273 24.67 -1.58 -133.85
C SER A 273 26.01 -2.24 -133.48
N ASP A 274 26.68 -2.87 -134.45
CA ASP A 274 27.93 -3.61 -134.24
C ASP A 274 29.16 -2.72 -134.48
N SER A 275 29.00 -1.40 -134.35
CA SER A 275 30.05 -0.41 -134.58
C SER A 275 30.11 0.61 -133.45
N LEU A 276 31.32 1.01 -133.11
CA LEU A 276 31.62 2.14 -132.24
C LEU A 276 32.03 3.32 -133.12
N TYR A 277 31.43 4.47 -132.86
CA TYR A 277 31.70 5.70 -133.59
C TYR A 277 32.34 6.75 -132.69
N GLN A 278 33.30 7.46 -133.24
CA GLN A 278 33.96 8.58 -132.57
C GLN A 278 34.12 9.75 -133.53
N VAL A 279 33.71 10.94 -133.08
CA VAL A 279 33.99 12.18 -133.81
C VAL A 279 35.29 12.79 -133.31
N SER A 280 36.10 13.28 -134.23
CA SER A 280 37.33 13.98 -133.88
C SER A 280 37.06 15.29 -133.12
N SER A 281 37.98 15.64 -132.24
CA SER A 281 38.02 16.94 -131.56
C SER A 281 38.83 18.00 -132.33
N GLU A 282 39.52 17.62 -133.40
CA GLU A 282 40.38 18.48 -134.22
C GLU A 282 40.09 18.31 -135.73
N GLN A 283 40.68 19.14 -136.59
CA GLN A 283 40.49 19.12 -138.05
C GLN A 283 41.77 18.66 -138.76
N LYS A 284 41.64 17.80 -139.77
CA LYS A 284 42.74 17.24 -140.57
C LYS A 284 42.35 17.17 -142.06
N SER A 285 43.33 16.98 -142.95
CA SER A 285 43.04 16.59 -144.33
C SER A 285 42.38 15.22 -144.39
N TRP A 286 41.74 14.86 -145.50
CA TRP A 286 41.03 13.57 -145.60
C TRP A 286 41.98 12.37 -145.36
N GLU A 287 43.19 12.43 -145.92
CA GLU A 287 44.18 11.37 -145.75
C GLU A 287 44.68 11.31 -144.29
N GLU A 288 45.02 12.45 -143.68
CA GLU A 288 45.44 12.50 -142.27
C GLU A 288 44.32 12.04 -141.32
N SER A 289 43.07 12.35 -141.63
CA SER A 289 41.89 11.90 -140.88
C SER A 289 41.73 10.38 -140.95
N ARG A 290 41.94 9.80 -142.13
CA ARG A 290 41.97 8.35 -142.30
C ARG A 290 43.07 7.70 -141.49
N GLN A 291 44.28 8.28 -141.50
CA GLN A 291 45.40 7.77 -140.72
C GLN A 291 45.11 7.81 -139.20
N ASP A 292 44.43 8.86 -138.70
CA ASP A 292 44.00 8.92 -137.30
C ASP A 292 43.03 7.78 -136.93
N CYS A 293 42.03 7.52 -137.78
CA CYS A 293 41.13 6.40 -137.55
C CYS A 293 41.87 5.06 -137.59
N LEU A 294 42.77 4.87 -138.53
CA LEU A 294 43.57 3.65 -138.63
C LEU A 294 44.45 3.43 -137.39
N GLN A 295 45.06 4.48 -136.82
CA GLN A 295 45.81 4.39 -135.56
C GLN A 295 44.94 3.97 -134.37
N LYS A 296 43.64 4.27 -134.40
CA LYS A 296 42.66 3.85 -133.37
C LYS A 296 42.09 2.45 -133.60
N GLY A 297 42.61 1.71 -134.57
CA GLY A 297 42.07 0.40 -134.97
C GLY A 297 40.68 0.50 -135.59
N SER A 298 40.43 1.60 -136.31
CA SER A 298 39.16 1.96 -136.96
C SER A 298 39.42 2.47 -138.38
N ASN A 299 38.42 2.93 -139.12
CA ASN A 299 38.62 3.60 -140.41
C ASN A 299 37.65 4.79 -140.51
N LEU A 300 37.80 5.66 -141.52
CA LEU A 300 36.80 6.70 -141.75
C LEU A 300 35.43 6.04 -141.98
N MET A 301 34.39 6.64 -141.39
CA MET A 301 33.03 6.08 -141.38
C MET A 301 32.55 5.71 -142.78
N ILE A 302 32.04 4.49 -142.89
CA ILE A 302 31.37 3.98 -144.08
C ILE A 302 29.87 4.07 -143.81
N ILE A 303 29.11 4.62 -144.74
CA ILE A 303 27.66 4.75 -144.58
C ILE A 303 26.97 3.77 -145.51
N ASN A 304 26.46 2.68 -144.93
CA ASN A 304 25.75 1.60 -145.62
C ASN A 304 24.23 1.78 -145.60
N SER A 305 23.69 2.53 -144.62
CA SER A 305 22.25 2.76 -144.52
C SER A 305 21.88 4.17 -144.05
N ARG A 306 20.63 4.55 -144.34
CA ARG A 306 20.02 5.80 -143.87
C ARG A 306 19.94 5.83 -142.35
N GLU A 307 19.64 4.69 -141.76
CA GLU A 307 19.52 4.53 -140.31
C GLU A 307 20.86 4.76 -139.63
N GLU A 308 21.92 4.15 -140.15
CA GLU A 308 23.30 4.33 -139.68
C GLU A 308 23.73 5.80 -139.72
N GLN A 309 23.46 6.52 -140.82
CA GLN A 309 23.75 7.97 -140.86
C GLN A 309 22.96 8.73 -139.78
N ASN A 310 21.65 8.55 -139.70
CA ASN A 310 20.81 9.35 -138.80
C ASN A 310 21.07 9.04 -137.32
N LYS A 311 21.21 7.77 -136.96
CA LYS A 311 21.44 7.34 -135.58
C LYS A 311 22.82 7.74 -135.10
N THR A 312 23.85 7.48 -135.89
CA THR A 312 25.23 7.89 -135.54
C THR A 312 25.30 9.40 -135.31
N LEU A 313 24.75 10.20 -136.23
CA LEU A 313 24.76 11.67 -136.09
C LEU A 313 23.91 12.18 -134.90
N ASN A 314 22.80 11.53 -134.55
CA ASN A 314 21.96 11.92 -133.40
C ASN A 314 22.58 11.56 -132.04
N GLU A 315 23.16 10.38 -131.91
CA GLU A 315 23.79 9.94 -130.66
C GLU A 315 25.09 10.72 -130.42
N ILE A 316 25.86 11.00 -131.49
CA ILE A 316 26.97 11.97 -131.44
C ILE A 316 26.50 13.32 -130.89
N ARG A 317 25.31 13.80 -131.29
CA ARG A 317 24.75 15.07 -130.79
C ARG A 317 24.44 15.04 -129.29
N GLU A 318 24.00 13.91 -128.75
CA GLU A 318 23.64 13.80 -127.32
C GLU A 318 24.85 13.57 -126.42
N CYS A 319 25.91 12.94 -126.93
CA CYS A 319 27.13 12.64 -126.18
C CYS A 319 28.28 13.63 -126.42
N THR A 320 28.18 14.56 -127.38
CA THR A 320 29.24 15.53 -127.67
C THR A 320 28.72 16.96 -127.77
N ASP A 321 29.45 17.89 -127.17
CA ASP A 321 29.14 19.33 -127.16
C ASP A 321 29.57 19.97 -128.49
N THR A 322 28.89 19.59 -129.60
CA THR A 322 29.31 19.95 -130.96
C THR A 322 28.41 21.01 -131.63
N SER A 323 29.07 22.04 -132.18
CA SER A 323 28.45 23.11 -132.98
C SER A 323 27.85 22.57 -134.29
N PRO A 324 26.66 23.06 -134.72
CA PRO A 324 25.91 22.52 -135.87
C PRO A 324 26.53 22.70 -137.26
N TYR A 325 27.71 23.34 -137.37
CA TYR A 325 28.33 23.70 -138.65
C TYR A 325 29.65 22.97 -138.94
N LYS A 326 29.90 21.81 -138.30
CA LYS A 326 31.10 21.01 -138.58
C LYS A 326 30.97 20.26 -139.90
N TYR A 327 31.91 20.51 -140.80
CA TYR A 327 32.20 19.64 -141.94
C TYR A 327 32.89 18.38 -141.42
N LEU A 328 32.39 17.20 -141.82
CA LEU A 328 32.85 15.91 -141.34
C LEU A 328 33.32 15.04 -142.50
N TRP A 329 34.60 14.71 -142.56
CA TRP A 329 35.11 13.70 -143.48
C TRP A 329 34.46 12.35 -143.18
N ILE A 330 34.01 11.71 -144.27
CA ILE A 330 33.55 10.33 -144.30
C ILE A 330 34.48 9.53 -145.21
N GLY A 331 34.40 8.21 -145.14
CA GLY A 331 35.32 7.32 -145.82
C GLY A 331 35.14 7.24 -147.34
N LEU A 332 34.64 8.27 -148.03
CA LEU A 332 34.27 8.24 -149.44
C LEU A 332 35.28 9.01 -150.30
N THR A 333 35.75 8.43 -151.41
CA THR A 333 36.68 9.07 -152.37
C THR A 333 36.52 8.51 -153.79
N ASP A 334 36.69 9.34 -154.82
CA ASP A 334 36.80 8.93 -156.23
C ASP A 334 38.19 9.24 -156.84
N SER A 335 39.17 9.54 -155.99
CA SER A 335 40.55 9.90 -156.37
C SER A 335 41.26 8.94 -157.33
N LEU A 336 40.83 7.68 -157.39
CA LEU A 336 41.35 6.68 -158.32
C LEU A 336 40.74 6.77 -159.73
N THR A 337 39.46 7.14 -159.84
CA THR A 337 38.74 7.17 -161.11
C THR A 337 37.60 8.17 -160.98
N GLU A 338 37.78 9.33 -161.61
CA GLU A 338 36.81 10.42 -161.69
C GLU A 338 35.36 9.93 -161.89
N GLY A 339 34.46 10.34 -161.00
CA GLY A 339 33.05 9.96 -161.04
C GLY A 339 32.74 8.54 -160.54
N THR A 340 33.75 7.76 -160.14
CA THR A 340 33.60 6.44 -159.51
C THR A 340 34.00 6.49 -158.02
N TRP A 341 33.02 6.80 -157.18
CA TRP A 341 33.18 6.89 -155.73
C TRP A 341 33.29 5.51 -155.05
N LYS A 342 34.28 5.37 -154.17
CA LYS A 342 34.55 4.18 -153.35
C LYS A 342 34.70 4.55 -151.89
N TRP A 343 34.35 3.61 -151.02
CA TRP A 343 34.61 3.70 -149.60
C TRP A 343 36.07 3.33 -149.27
N VAL A 344 36.53 3.69 -148.07
CA VAL A 344 37.88 3.39 -147.56
C VAL A 344 38.18 1.91 -147.37
N ASP A 345 37.18 1.04 -147.43
CA ASP A 345 37.33 -0.43 -147.50
C ASP A 345 37.46 -0.95 -148.95
N GLY A 346 37.37 -0.08 -149.95
CA GLY A 346 37.47 -0.39 -151.37
C GLY A 346 36.14 -0.74 -152.05
N THR A 347 35.05 -0.86 -151.30
CA THR A 347 33.72 -1.13 -151.87
C THR A 347 33.23 0.06 -152.68
N ARG A 348 32.47 -0.20 -153.75
CA ARG A 348 31.86 0.88 -154.56
C ARG A 348 30.66 1.43 -153.80
N MET A 349 30.46 2.75 -153.88
CA MET A 349 29.27 3.37 -153.34
C MET A 349 28.02 2.87 -154.09
N THR A 350 27.12 2.18 -153.39
CA THR A 350 25.83 1.70 -153.94
C THR A 350 24.67 2.63 -153.61
N THR A 351 24.78 3.39 -152.53
CA THR A 351 23.77 4.35 -152.07
C THR A 351 24.46 5.68 -151.85
N SER A 352 23.80 6.78 -152.24
CA SER A 352 24.37 8.11 -152.10
C SER A 352 23.41 9.06 -151.41
N TYR A 353 23.96 9.90 -150.54
CA TYR A 353 23.22 10.94 -149.81
C TYR A 353 23.82 12.32 -150.08
N TRP A 354 24.22 12.52 -151.34
CA TRP A 354 24.69 13.79 -151.90
C TRP A 354 23.68 14.91 -151.66
N ASN A 355 24.21 16.08 -151.34
CA ASN A 355 23.46 17.31 -151.37
C ASN A 355 23.03 17.62 -152.82
N SER A 356 21.97 18.41 -152.98
CA SER A 356 21.44 18.74 -154.30
C SER A 356 22.53 19.41 -155.15
N GLY A 357 22.84 18.81 -156.30
CA GLY A 357 23.88 19.28 -157.23
C GLY A 357 25.24 18.59 -157.10
N GLU A 358 25.46 17.78 -156.06
CA GLU A 358 26.73 17.07 -155.83
C GLU A 358 26.70 15.62 -156.37
N PRO A 359 27.86 15.03 -156.73
CA PRO A 359 29.20 15.63 -156.73
C PRO A 359 29.45 16.52 -157.97
N ASN A 360 30.05 17.70 -157.79
CA ASN A 360 30.24 18.69 -158.87
C ASN A 360 31.69 19.13 -159.13
N GLY A 361 32.64 18.77 -158.27
CA GLY A 361 33.98 19.35 -158.29
C GLY A 361 34.93 18.74 -159.30
N GLY A 362 34.48 17.70 -160.02
CA GLY A 362 35.29 17.02 -161.02
C GLY A 362 36.62 16.51 -160.44
N ARG A 363 37.69 16.57 -161.24
CA ARG A 363 39.05 16.15 -160.82
C ARG A 363 39.66 16.92 -159.66
N LYS A 364 39.02 17.98 -159.16
CA LYS A 364 39.56 18.83 -158.08
C LYS A 364 39.06 18.42 -156.70
N GLU A 365 37.91 17.76 -156.60
CA GLU A 365 37.24 17.48 -155.32
C GLU A 365 37.00 15.99 -155.17
N ASN A 366 38.05 15.26 -154.76
CA ASN A 366 38.02 13.80 -154.82
C ASN A 366 37.66 13.12 -153.47
N CYS A 367 37.18 13.86 -152.47
CA CYS A 367 36.92 13.36 -151.11
C CYS A 367 35.55 13.78 -150.59
N GLY A 368 34.81 12.84 -150.00
CA GLY A 368 33.45 13.04 -149.52
C GLY A 368 33.41 13.53 -148.08
N GLN A 369 32.60 14.56 -147.84
CA GLN A 369 32.30 15.09 -146.51
C GLN A 369 30.80 15.20 -146.28
N ILE A 370 30.38 15.23 -145.01
CA ILE A 370 29.05 15.68 -144.58
C ILE A 370 29.15 17.17 -144.24
N LYS A 371 28.44 18.01 -145.01
CA LYS A 371 28.41 19.48 -144.85
C LYS A 371 27.48 19.95 -143.74
N ALA A 372 26.37 19.24 -143.55
CA ALA A 372 25.35 19.58 -142.56
C ALA A 372 24.73 18.29 -142.02
N TYR A 373 25.22 17.82 -140.86
CA TYR A 373 24.77 16.55 -140.27
C TYR A 373 23.30 16.54 -139.82
N GLN A 374 22.65 17.72 -139.73
CA GLN A 374 21.22 17.84 -139.48
C GLN A 374 20.35 17.59 -140.72
N SER A 375 20.95 17.60 -141.93
CA SER A 375 20.25 17.32 -143.19
C SER A 375 20.50 15.88 -143.63
N GLN A 376 19.44 15.22 -144.09
CA GLN A 376 19.48 13.83 -144.55
C GLN A 376 20.31 13.66 -145.83
N ASN A 377 20.32 14.65 -146.72
CA ASN A 377 21.10 14.66 -147.95
C ASN A 377 22.09 15.82 -147.86
N SER A 378 23.31 15.52 -147.46
CA SER A 378 24.30 16.52 -147.03
C SER A 378 25.73 16.18 -147.41
N TRP A 379 25.93 15.11 -148.21
CA TRP A 379 27.26 14.80 -148.69
C TRP A 379 27.69 15.80 -149.76
N ASN A 380 28.96 16.14 -149.76
CA ASN A 380 29.58 17.11 -150.65
C ASN A 380 30.97 16.59 -150.98
N ASP A 381 31.36 16.62 -152.24
CA ASP A 381 32.73 16.34 -152.65
C ASP A 381 33.57 17.59 -152.39
N ALA A 382 34.77 17.43 -151.87
CA ALA A 382 35.64 18.54 -151.51
C ALA A 382 37.10 18.24 -151.85
N PRO A 383 37.96 19.26 -152.00
CA PRO A 383 39.39 19.05 -152.14
C PRO A 383 39.89 18.31 -150.90
N CYS A 384 40.51 17.14 -151.10
CA CYS A 384 40.98 16.28 -150.01
C CYS A 384 41.95 16.97 -149.03
N SER A 385 42.58 18.08 -149.46
CA SER A 385 43.47 18.92 -148.65
C SER A 385 42.75 19.81 -147.64
N ASN A 386 41.41 19.96 -147.74
CA ASN A 386 40.64 20.75 -146.79
C ASN A 386 40.74 20.18 -145.37
N GLN A 387 40.72 21.06 -144.37
CA GLN A 387 40.81 20.68 -142.97
C GLN A 387 39.40 20.57 -142.41
N HIS A 388 38.95 19.34 -142.12
CA HIS A 388 37.62 19.06 -141.56
C HIS A 388 37.72 18.11 -140.38
N PHE A 389 36.69 18.10 -139.53
CA PHE A 389 36.55 17.05 -138.51
C PHE A 389 36.29 15.72 -139.22
N TRP A 390 36.40 14.60 -138.53
CA TRP A 390 36.15 13.30 -139.15
C TRP A 390 35.44 12.35 -138.19
N ILE A 391 34.80 11.34 -138.77
CA ILE A 391 34.15 10.28 -138.01
C ILE A 391 34.95 9.00 -138.23
N CYS A 392 35.40 8.41 -137.13
CA CYS A 392 35.95 7.06 -137.14
C CYS A 392 34.86 6.04 -136.84
N GLU A 393 34.83 4.97 -137.62
CA GLU A 393 34.02 3.79 -137.39
C GLU A 393 34.94 2.62 -137.04
N LYS A 394 34.75 2.06 -135.85
CA LYS A 394 35.35 0.81 -135.43
C LYS A 394 34.28 -0.26 -135.39
N ARG A 395 34.34 -1.22 -136.30
CA ARG A 395 33.49 -2.41 -136.20
C ARG A 395 33.90 -3.20 -134.97
N VAL A 396 32.93 -3.48 -134.12
CA VAL A 396 33.03 -4.47 -133.06
C VAL A 396 32.78 -5.81 -133.75
N SER A 397 33.77 -6.29 -134.51
CA SER A 397 33.71 -7.65 -135.04
C SER A 397 33.56 -8.62 -133.87
N GLN A 398 32.53 -9.47 -133.93
CA GLN A 398 32.19 -10.48 -132.91
C GLN A 398 33.40 -11.19 -132.32
#